data_AF-A0A0R3MVT1-F1
#
_entry.id   AF-A0A0R3MVT1-F1
#
_cell.length_a   1.000
_cell.length_b   1.000
_cell.length_c   1.000
_cell.angle_alpha   90.00
_cell.angle_beta   90.00
_cell.angle_gamma   90.00
#
_symmetry.space_group_name_H-M   'P 1'
#
loop_
_entity.id
_entity.type
_entity.pdbx_description
1 polymer ?
#
loop_
_entity_poly.entity_id
_entity_poly.type
_entity_poly.pdbx_seq_one_letter_code
_entity_poly.pdbx_strand_id
1 'polypeptide(L)' 'MTIRTRKFFGTLALLVLVVVWSLLGMTIAQTPWLASSGLLQAIFYVVAGLGWVLPAMPIVSWMSRPDRAA' A
#
# COMPACT_ATOMS: atom_id res chain seq x y z
N MET A 1 -11.53 -20.08 7.88
CA MET A 1 -10.89 -20.08 6.55
C MET A 1 -9.53 -20.73 6.69
N THR A 2 -9.20 -21.70 5.83
CA THR A 2 -7.86 -22.29 5.80
C THR A 2 -6.81 -21.24 5.44
N ILE A 3 -5.62 -21.32 6.02
CA ILE A 3 -4.53 -20.36 5.80
C ILE A 3 -4.20 -20.09 4.31
N ARG A 4 -4.38 -21.10 3.44
CA ARG A 4 -4.15 -20.98 1.99
C ARG A 4 -5.13 -20.00 1.31
N THR A 5 -6.39 -20.04 1.71
CA THR A 5 -7.44 -19.15 1.19
C THR A 5 -7.20 -17.71 1.66
N ARG A 6 -6.80 -17.55 2.93
CA ARG A 6 -6.48 -16.24 3.53
C ARG A 6 -5.27 -15.58 2.85
N LYS A 7 -4.26 -16.37 2.47
CA LYS A 7 -3.12 -15.90 1.66
C LYS A 7 -3.53 -15.49 0.25
N PHE A 8 -4.38 -16.25 -0.44
CA PHE A 8 -4.85 -15.89 -1.79
C PHE A 8 -5.57 -14.53 -1.82
N PHE A 9 -6.57 -14.35 -0.94
CA PHE A 9 -7.28 -13.07 -0.85
C PHE A 9 -6.39 -11.94 -0.32
N GLY A 10 -5.47 -12.24 0.61
CA GLY A 10 -4.49 -11.28 1.10
C GLY A 10 -3.59 -10.74 -0.02
N THR A 11 -3.07 -11.61 -0.89
CA THR A 11 -2.27 -11.19 -2.04
C THR A 11 -3.08 -10.35 -3.02
N LEU A 12 -4.32 -10.74 -3.31
CA LEU A 12 -5.18 -9.96 -4.20
C LEU A 12 -5.50 -8.58 -3.61
N ALA A 13 -5.80 -8.50 -2.31
CA ALA A 13 -6.04 -7.24 -1.62
C ALA A 13 -4.78 -6.34 -1.63
N LEU A 14 -3.59 -6.91 -1.44
CA LEU A 14 -2.33 -6.17 -1.56
C LEU A 14 -2.10 -5.66 -2.99
N LEU A 15 -2.37 -6.47 -4.01
CA LEU A 15 -2.25 -6.03 -5.40
C LEU A 15 -3.18 -4.85 -5.71
N VAL A 16 -4.45 -4.96 -5.31
CA VAL A 16 -5.42 -3.86 -5.48
C VAL A 16 -4.97 -2.62 -4.72
N LEU A 17 -4.50 -2.77 -3.48
CA LEU A 17 -3.97 -1.65 -2.68
C LEU A 17 -2.80 -0.98 -3.39
N VAL A 18 -1.82 -1.74 -3.87
CA VAL A 18 -0.65 -1.19 -4.57
C VAL A 18 -1.08 -0.45 -5.84
N VAL A 19 -1.97 -1.01 -6.64
CA VAL A 19 -2.46 -0.36 -7.87
C VAL A 19 -3.17 0.95 -7.53
N VAL A 20 -4.12 0.94 -6.59
CA VAL A 20 -4.84 2.15 -6.18
C VAL A 20 -3.90 3.19 -5.59
N TRP A 21 -2.96 2.77 -4.73
CA TRP A 21 -2.00 3.67 -4.10
C TRP A 21 -1.05 4.31 -5.12
N SER A 22 -0.55 3.54 -6.07
CA SER A 22 0.30 4.06 -7.15
C SER A 22 -0.44 5.06 -8.02
N LEU A 23 -1.70 4.78 -8.38
CA LEU A 23 -2.53 5.70 -9.15
C LEU A 23 -2.79 7.00 -8.38
N LEU A 24 -3.19 6.91 -7.11
CA LEU A 24 -3.37 8.08 -6.24
C LEU A 24 -2.08 8.89 -6.11
N GLY A 25 -0.94 8.21 -5.86
CA GLY A 25 0.36 8.85 -5.80
C GLY A 25 0.71 9.60 -7.09
N MET A 26 0.42 9.00 -8.25
CA MET A 26 0.64 9.64 -9.56
C MET A 26 -0.25 10.89 -9.74
N THR A 27 -1.53 10.80 -9.39
CA THR A 27 -2.46 11.93 -9.51
C THR A 27 -2.04 13.10 -8.64
N ILE A 28 -1.56 12.85 -7.42
CA ILE A 28 -1.08 13.90 -6.52
C ILE A 28 0.27 14.46 -6.98
N ALA A 29 1.19 13.60 -7.46
CA ALA A 29 2.49 14.04 -7.97
C ALA A 29 2.38 14.97 -9.19
N GLN A 30 1.36 14.79 -10.03
CA GLN A 30 1.13 15.61 -11.23
C GLN A 30 0.52 17.00 -10.94
N THR A 31 0.19 17.29 -9.69
CA THR A 31 -0.43 18.56 -9.36
C THR A 31 0.56 19.74 -9.52
N PRO A 32 0.12 20.93 -9.99
CA PRO A 32 1.03 22.01 -10.43
C PRO A 32 2.00 22.52 -9.36
N TRP A 33 1.50 22.72 -8.14
CA TRP A 33 2.28 23.05 -6.94
C TRP A 33 3.40 22.04 -6.61
N LEU A 34 3.17 20.74 -6.70
CA LEU A 34 4.22 19.72 -6.48
C LEU A 34 5.19 19.66 -7.65
N ALA A 35 4.68 19.68 -8.89
CA ALA A 35 5.49 19.62 -10.10
C ALA A 35 6.42 20.83 -10.26
N SER A 36 6.03 22.01 -9.73
CA SER A 36 6.86 23.22 -9.75
C SER A 36 8.03 23.21 -8.78
N SER A 37 8.03 22.32 -7.77
CA SER A 37 9.02 22.31 -6.69
C SER A 37 9.59 20.91 -6.49
N GLY A 38 10.80 20.69 -7.02
CA GLY A 38 11.47 19.38 -6.92
C GLY A 38 11.70 18.91 -5.48
N LEU A 39 11.82 19.84 -4.51
CA LEU A 39 11.99 19.50 -3.10
C LEU A 39 10.68 18.99 -2.48
N LEU A 40 9.54 19.62 -2.80
CA LEU A 40 8.22 19.12 -2.40
C LEU A 40 7.92 17.77 -3.05
N GLN A 41 8.30 17.59 -4.31
CA GLN A 41 8.14 16.34 -5.01
C GLN A 41 8.98 15.20 -4.38
N ALA A 42 10.23 15.49 -3.98
CA ALA A 42 11.07 14.54 -3.27
C ALA A 42 10.48 14.14 -1.91
N ILE A 43 10.05 15.12 -1.09
CA ILE A 43 9.38 14.85 0.18
C ILE A 43 8.11 14.02 -0.04
N PHE A 44 7.31 14.39 -1.04
CA PHE A 44 6.09 13.67 -1.37
C PHE A 44 6.35 12.21 -1.72
N TYR A 45 7.35 11.91 -2.56
CA TYR A 45 7.68 10.52 -2.89
C TYR A 45 8.19 9.73 -1.69
N VAL A 46 8.95 10.35 -0.78
CA VAL A 46 9.37 9.70 0.48
C VAL A 46 8.15 9.38 1.35
N VAL A 47 7.23 10.35 1.52
CA VAL A 47 6.02 10.16 2.32
C VAL A 47 5.06 9.17 1.68
N ALA A 48 4.86 9.22 0.36
CA ALA A 48 4.02 8.26 -0.36
C ALA A 48 4.62 6.84 -0.33
N GLY A 49 5.96 6.75 -0.42
CA GLY A 49 6.73 5.50 -0.35
C GLY A 49 6.86 4.92 1.05
N LEU A 50 6.68 5.70 2.12
CA LEU A 50 6.57 5.19 3.49
C LEU A 50 5.12 4.98 3.91
N GLY A 51 4.22 5.83 3.43
CA GLY A 51 2.80 5.87 3.80
C GLY A 51 2.02 4.65 3.36
N TRP A 52 2.41 3.98 2.26
CA TRP A 52 1.72 2.75 1.80
C TRP A 52 1.86 1.58 2.77
N VAL A 53 2.84 1.62 3.68
CA VAL A 53 3.03 0.58 4.70
C VAL A 53 1.86 0.57 5.68
N LEU A 54 1.31 1.74 6.03
CA LEU A 54 0.19 1.85 6.97
C LEU A 54 -1.03 1.01 6.56
N PRO A 55 -1.56 1.10 5.32
CA PRO A 55 -2.66 0.26 4.87
C PRO A 55 -2.22 -1.18 4.54
N ALA A 56 -0.94 -1.43 4.20
CA ALA A 56 -0.45 -2.79 3.93
C ALA A 56 -0.31 -3.65 5.21
N MET A 57 0.11 -3.05 6.33
CA MET A 57 0.29 -3.73 7.62
C MET A 57 -0.92 -4.56 8.09
N PRO A 58 -2.15 -4.02 8.16
CA PRO A 58 -3.31 -4.81 8.60
C PRO A 58 -3.59 -5.99 7.66
N ILE A 59 -3.45 -5.81 6.35
CA ILE A 59 -3.67 -6.87 5.35
C ILE A 59 -2.63 -8.00 5.52
N VAL A 60 -1.36 -7.64 5.66
CA VAL A 60 -0.26 -8.59 5.88
C VAL A 60 -0.41 -9.32 7.22
N SER A 61 -0.76 -8.60 8.29
CA SER A 61 -0.97 -9.20 9.62
C SER A 61 -2.13 -10.21 9.63
N TRP A 62 -3.18 -9.94 8.86
CA TRP A 62 -4.32 -10.83 8.71
C TRP A 62 -3.99 -12.08 7.90
N MET A 63 -3.25 -11.94 6.78
CA MET A 63 -2.85 -13.12 5.99
C MET A 63 -1.84 -14.01 6.71
N SER A 64 -0.94 -13.40 7.49
CA SER A 64 0.14 -14.11 8.20
C SER A 64 -0.27 -14.64 9.57
N ARG A 65 -1.48 -14.28 10.05
CA ARG A 65 -2.01 -14.80 11.31
C ARG A 65 -1.96 -16.33 11.28
N PRO A 66 -1.31 -17.01 12.25
CA PRO A 66 -1.34 -18.47 12.33
C PRO A 66 -2.76 -18.93 12.60
N ASP A 67 -3.19 -20.05 12.00
CA ASP A 67 -4.41 -20.71 12.46
C ASP A 67 -4.14 -21.18 13.90
N ARG A 68 -5.07 -20.90 14.84
CA ARG A 68 -4.92 -21.36 16.23
C ARG A 68 -4.65 -22.87 16.18
N ALA A 69 -3.51 -23.28 16.74
CA ALA A 69 -3.20 -24.68 16.95
C ALA A 69 -4.43 -25.33 17.61
N ALA A 70 -5.02 -26.30 16.90
CA ALA A 70 -5.99 -27.21 17.47
C ALA A 70 -5.30 -28.15 18.46
#